data_AF-A0A815TP39-F1
#
_entry.id   AF-A0A815TP39-F1
#
_cell.length_a   1.000
_cell.length_b   1.000
_cell.length_c   1.000
_cell.angle_alpha   90.00
_cell.angle_beta   90.00
_cell.angle_gamma   90.00
#
_symmetry.space_group_name_H-M   'P 1'
#
loop_
_entity.id
_entity.type
_entity.pdbx_description
1 polymer ?
#
loop_
_entity_poly.entity_id
_entity_poly.type
_entity_poly.pdbx_seq_one_letter_code
_entity_poly.pdbx_strand_id
1 'polypeptide(L)'
;GYYHSKAETAIAGYAINLGKFSCSSKLFFNMEPLWRHDIDNKRINVTILMNEIKENFNNKMKDYYGNVEPNNSSAHFLLHKTVANVLETKYSNDELINDYMIMDCMIDIGQTAGRKGNIYADDVFLKIVLTIEHYLKFRKTTKNMMKIDNEILSRSYEYKIRAELIASGMEYDENTNEILFESSKLKIPHMIELDKNKINFNGLKKRVQELYIASKINSNKDINQTCLNIEIKDFIEFGYQMNADDLLPIWAQEQQNIVSLIITDIDQIKQPIKYIAGLDISFVKTNDKAVASMVIFEYETLNIVAKISVNCNMKIPYIASYLAFREAPVFMKLIDIQKEHCPHLTPQVILIDGNGVWHPRRVGIASHFGVLSGIPCFGVSKNVLYSDGITREKIEDLLTEKAPEENQYIEVIGDSGNVLGLAYNVTGSVKNAVYISVGHKITLATACDLFKSVTKYRNCEPIRQADLLSREMVGKFS
;
A
#
# COMPACT_ATOMS: atom_id res chain seq x y z
N GLY A 1 -3.78 10.26 -19.04
CA GLY A 1 -4.76 11.09 -19.75
C GLY A 1 -5.63 10.17 -20.57
N TYR A 2 -6.95 10.32 -20.52
CA TYR A 2 -7.93 9.41 -21.14
C TYR A 2 -7.63 9.14 -22.63
N TYR A 3 -7.51 7.86 -23.00
CA TYR A 3 -7.32 7.40 -24.37
C TYR A 3 -8.65 7.44 -25.14
N HIS A 4 -8.90 8.51 -25.90
CA HIS A 4 -9.99 8.52 -26.87
C HIS A 4 -9.62 7.74 -28.14
N SER A 5 -10.49 6.80 -28.48
CA SER A 5 -10.33 5.70 -29.43
C SER A 5 -10.49 6.05 -30.91
N LYS A 6 -10.08 7.24 -31.37
CA LYS A 6 -10.36 7.68 -32.77
C LYS A 6 -9.24 8.37 -33.54
N ALA A 7 -7.99 8.29 -33.10
CA ALA A 7 -6.87 8.78 -33.91
C ALA A 7 -6.04 7.62 -34.47
N GLU A 8 -6.14 7.37 -35.78
CA GLU A 8 -5.34 6.41 -36.56
C GLU A 8 -3.84 6.76 -36.64
N THR A 9 -3.34 7.72 -35.85
CA THR A 9 -1.95 8.21 -35.93
C THR A 9 -1.30 8.48 -34.57
N ALA A 10 -1.79 7.87 -33.49
CA ALA A 10 -1.21 8.08 -32.15
C ALA A 10 -0.11 7.06 -31.86
N ILE A 11 1.15 7.48 -31.93
CA ILE A 11 2.27 6.78 -31.30
C ILE A 11 1.97 6.73 -29.79
N ALA A 12 1.68 5.54 -29.26
CA ALA A 12 1.57 5.35 -27.82
C ALA A 12 2.96 5.58 -27.20
N GLY A 13 3.14 6.71 -26.49
CA GLY A 13 4.44 7.18 -25.98
C GLY A 13 5.20 6.21 -25.06
N TYR A 14 4.54 5.14 -24.61
CA TYR A 14 5.14 4.09 -23.78
C TYR A 14 5.34 2.75 -24.53
N ALA A 15 4.89 2.65 -25.78
CA ALA A 15 4.88 1.42 -26.57
C ALA A 15 5.92 1.47 -27.71
N ILE A 16 7.19 1.66 -27.37
CA ILE A 16 8.30 1.43 -28.31
C ILE A 16 9.46 0.72 -27.61
N ASN A 17 9.80 -0.46 -28.14
CA ASN A 17 11.04 -1.23 -28.15
C ASN A 17 11.63 -1.92 -26.89
N LEU A 18 11.98 -3.19 -27.11
CA LEU A 18 12.79 -4.06 -26.25
C LEU A 18 14.26 -3.63 -26.30
N GLY A 19 14.86 -3.39 -25.13
CA GLY A 19 16.30 -3.49 -24.89
C GLY A 19 17.22 -2.42 -25.47
N LYS A 20 16.85 -1.70 -26.54
CA LYS A 20 17.69 -0.62 -27.12
C LYS A 20 17.01 0.76 -27.23
N PHE A 21 15.68 0.85 -27.25
CA PHE A 21 14.97 2.11 -27.55
C PHE A 21 13.65 2.28 -26.79
N SER A 22 13.70 2.21 -25.45
CA SER A 22 12.51 1.94 -24.63
C SER A 22 11.68 3.16 -24.14
N CYS A 23 11.81 4.33 -24.77
CA CYS A 23 10.92 5.48 -24.56
C CYS A 23 11.09 6.48 -25.71
N SER A 24 10.10 7.34 -25.94
CA SER A 24 10.20 8.44 -26.92
C SER A 24 11.47 9.25 -26.72
N SER A 25 11.84 9.56 -25.47
CA SER A 25 13.10 10.24 -25.14
C SER A 25 14.36 9.45 -25.52
N LYS A 26 14.39 8.11 -25.47
CA LYS A 26 15.54 7.29 -25.89
C LYS A 26 15.82 7.35 -27.39
N LEU A 27 14.85 7.71 -28.22
CA LEU A 27 15.04 7.90 -29.66
C LEU A 27 15.77 9.21 -30.00
N PHE A 28 15.70 10.20 -29.11
CA PHE A 28 16.40 11.48 -29.25
C PHE A 28 17.87 11.44 -28.79
N PHE A 29 18.23 10.50 -27.89
CA PHE A 29 19.52 10.49 -27.19
C PHE A 29 20.34 9.20 -27.36
N ASN A 30 20.06 8.43 -28.39
CA ASN A 30 20.85 7.26 -28.72
C ASN A 30 22.25 7.67 -29.25
N MET A 31 23.24 6.77 -29.25
CA MET A 31 24.58 7.05 -29.85
C MET A 31 24.49 7.47 -31.33
N GLU A 32 23.38 7.13 -31.99
CA GLU A 32 22.93 7.75 -33.25
C GLU A 32 21.48 8.26 -33.07
N PRO A 33 21.30 9.55 -32.78
CA PRO A 33 19.96 10.13 -32.65
C PRO A 33 19.16 10.04 -33.95
N LEU A 34 17.83 9.97 -33.87
CA LEU A 34 16.94 9.93 -35.05
C LEU A 34 16.99 11.20 -35.93
N TRP A 35 17.74 12.22 -35.54
CA TRP A 35 17.92 13.47 -36.29
C TRP A 35 19.30 13.56 -37.00
N ARG A 36 20.06 12.44 -37.03
CA ARG A 36 21.28 12.09 -37.80
C ARG A 36 22.47 13.09 -37.98
N HIS A 37 23.64 12.50 -37.72
CA HIS A 37 25.06 12.75 -38.06
C HIS A 37 25.80 14.04 -37.67
N ASP A 38 25.26 15.25 -37.87
CA ASP A 38 26.04 16.47 -37.58
C ASP A 38 25.39 17.24 -36.45
N ILE A 39 25.83 16.93 -35.22
CA ILE A 39 25.33 17.51 -33.97
C ILE A 39 25.87 18.93 -33.73
N ASP A 40 26.82 19.39 -34.54
CA ASP A 40 27.48 20.66 -34.27
C ASP A 40 26.59 21.84 -34.71
N ASN A 41 26.10 22.56 -33.69
CA ASN A 41 25.50 23.90 -33.72
C ASN A 41 24.54 24.17 -34.89
N LYS A 42 23.34 23.57 -34.83
CA LYS A 42 22.28 23.84 -35.81
C LYS A 42 21.03 24.42 -35.17
N ARG A 43 20.46 25.42 -35.87
CA ARG A 43 19.07 25.83 -35.71
C ARG A 43 18.23 25.02 -36.68
N ILE A 44 17.16 24.40 -36.20
CA ILE A 44 16.21 23.68 -37.05
C ILE A 44 14.79 24.07 -36.66
N ASN A 45 13.95 24.32 -37.66
CA ASN A 45 12.53 24.56 -37.41
C ASN A 45 11.89 23.30 -36.80
N VAL A 46 11.08 23.48 -35.76
CA VAL A 46 10.45 22.38 -35.01
C VAL A 46 9.66 21.44 -35.94
N THR A 47 8.94 21.98 -36.92
CA THR A 47 8.13 21.18 -37.83
C THR A 47 8.99 20.32 -38.76
N ILE A 48 10.13 20.84 -39.21
CA ILE A 48 11.08 20.09 -40.06
C ILE A 48 11.75 18.98 -39.26
N LEU A 49 12.26 19.30 -38.07
CA LEU A 49 12.84 18.33 -37.14
C LEU A 49 11.86 17.19 -36.85
N MET A 50 10.59 17.51 -36.65
CA MET A 50 9.53 16.53 -36.42
C MET A 50 9.31 15.59 -37.61
N ASN A 51 9.35 16.12 -38.84
CA ASN A 51 9.22 15.29 -40.04
C ASN A 51 10.42 14.36 -40.23
N GLU A 52 11.64 14.86 -40.00
CA GLU A 52 12.86 14.05 -40.07
C GLU A 52 12.87 12.94 -39.02
N ILE A 53 12.52 13.25 -37.77
CA ILE A 53 12.39 12.26 -36.70
C ILE A 53 11.36 11.20 -37.09
N LYS A 54 10.21 11.62 -37.65
CA LYS A 54 9.15 10.70 -38.08
C LYS A 54 9.62 9.79 -39.21
N GLU A 55 10.30 10.33 -40.21
CA GLU A 55 10.81 9.57 -41.34
C GLU A 55 11.91 8.58 -40.90
N ASN A 56 12.87 9.04 -40.10
CA ASN A 56 13.94 8.20 -39.57
C ASN A 56 13.42 7.14 -38.60
N PHE A 57 12.39 7.47 -37.82
CA PHE A 57 11.67 6.50 -37.01
C PHE A 57 11.03 5.42 -37.89
N ASN A 58 10.28 5.82 -38.90
CA ASN A 58 9.62 4.89 -39.83
C ASN A 58 10.64 4.00 -40.55
N ASN A 59 11.77 4.54 -40.99
CA ASN A 59 12.85 3.79 -41.62
C ASN A 59 13.46 2.76 -40.65
N LYS A 60 13.79 3.15 -39.41
CA LYS A 60 14.29 2.19 -38.41
C LYS A 60 13.26 1.12 -38.03
N MET A 61 11.97 1.48 -38.01
CA MET A 61 10.88 0.51 -37.80
C MET A 61 10.80 -0.48 -38.96
N LYS A 62 10.95 -0.01 -40.21
CA LYS A 62 10.97 -0.84 -41.41
C LYS A 62 12.18 -1.78 -41.47
N ASP A 63 13.36 -1.31 -41.05
CA ASP A 63 14.57 -2.15 -40.97
C ASP A 63 14.42 -3.28 -39.95
N TYR A 64 13.71 -3.03 -38.84
CA TYR A 64 13.55 -4.01 -37.76
C TYR A 64 12.38 -4.97 -37.95
N TYR A 65 11.24 -4.48 -38.44
CA TYR A 65 10.01 -5.27 -38.62
C TYR A 65 9.76 -5.70 -40.07
N GLY A 66 10.62 -5.30 -41.02
CA GLY A 66 10.37 -5.45 -42.44
C GLY A 66 9.22 -4.55 -42.92
N ASN A 67 8.50 -4.98 -43.98
CA ASN A 67 7.35 -4.24 -44.53
C ASN A 67 6.07 -4.32 -43.68
N VAL A 68 6.14 -4.77 -42.42
CA VAL A 68 4.97 -4.95 -41.55
C VAL A 68 4.99 -3.90 -40.46
N GLU A 69 4.21 -2.82 -40.62
CA GLU A 69 4.00 -1.85 -39.55
C GLU A 69 3.23 -2.50 -38.38
N PRO A 70 3.61 -2.23 -37.12
CA PRO A 70 2.87 -2.71 -35.96
C PRO A 70 1.51 -2.02 -35.90
N ASN A 71 0.48 -2.72 -36.35
CA ASN A 71 -0.91 -2.28 -36.24
C ASN A 71 -1.50 -2.63 -34.85
N ASN A 72 -2.74 -2.19 -34.60
CA ASN A 72 -3.49 -2.47 -33.35
C ASN A 72 -3.62 -3.97 -33.02
N SER A 73 -3.39 -4.84 -34.00
CA SER A 73 -3.41 -6.30 -33.85
C SER A 73 -2.04 -6.95 -33.64
N SER A 74 -0.95 -6.16 -33.62
CA SER A 74 0.38 -6.70 -33.33
C SER A 74 0.48 -7.14 -31.87
N ALA A 75 1.08 -8.31 -31.63
CA ALA A 75 1.23 -8.88 -30.29
C ALA A 75 1.98 -7.93 -29.34
N HIS A 76 2.90 -7.12 -29.87
CA HIS A 76 3.64 -6.12 -29.12
C HIS A 76 2.74 -4.95 -28.68
N PHE A 77 1.98 -4.36 -29.60
CA PHE A 77 1.05 -3.28 -29.25
C PHE A 77 0.00 -3.71 -28.23
N LEU A 78 -0.53 -4.93 -28.41
CA LEU A 78 -1.53 -5.50 -27.50
C LEU A 78 -0.97 -5.69 -26.08
N LEU A 79 0.26 -6.21 -25.96
CA LEU A 79 0.96 -6.34 -24.67
C LEU A 79 1.01 -5.00 -23.92
N HIS A 80 1.53 -3.96 -24.59
CA HIS A 80 1.69 -2.64 -24.01
C HIS A 80 0.35 -2.03 -23.61
N LYS A 81 -0.64 -2.07 -24.51
CA LYS A 81 -1.99 -1.56 -24.26
C LYS A 81 -2.62 -2.23 -23.04
N THR A 82 -2.50 -3.54 -22.94
CA THR A 82 -3.06 -4.30 -21.81
C THR A 82 -2.37 -3.92 -20.49
N VAL A 83 -1.04 -3.84 -20.47
CA VAL A 83 -0.28 -3.41 -19.28
C VAL A 83 -0.70 -2.02 -18.83
N ALA A 84 -0.76 -1.05 -19.74
CA ALA A 84 -1.18 0.31 -19.40
C ALA A 84 -2.61 0.34 -18.83
N ASN A 85 -3.54 -0.38 -19.45
CA ASN A 85 -4.91 -0.46 -18.96
C ASN A 85 -5.00 -1.04 -17.55
N VAL A 86 -4.28 -2.14 -17.26
CA VAL A 86 -4.21 -2.73 -15.92
C VAL A 86 -3.67 -1.73 -14.90
N LEU A 87 -2.58 -1.05 -15.23
CA LEU A 87 -1.94 -0.10 -14.32
C LEU A 87 -2.81 1.15 -14.08
N GLU A 88 -3.47 1.67 -15.11
CA GLU A 88 -4.36 2.84 -14.98
C GLU A 88 -5.65 2.53 -14.23
N THR A 89 -6.16 1.30 -14.31
CA THR A 89 -7.44 0.92 -13.69
C THR A 89 -7.28 0.38 -12.28
N LYS A 90 -6.30 -0.50 -12.03
CA LYS A 90 -6.11 -1.20 -10.75
C LYS A 90 -5.02 -0.59 -9.87
N TYR A 91 -3.98 -0.02 -10.49
CA TYR A 91 -2.76 0.44 -9.79
C TYR A 91 -2.48 1.93 -10.02
N SER A 92 -3.56 2.70 -10.09
CA SER A 92 -3.53 4.10 -10.45
C SER A 92 -2.87 4.99 -9.41
N ASN A 93 -2.36 4.51 -8.28
CA ASN A 93 -1.59 5.34 -7.32
C ASN A 93 -0.21 4.76 -6.99
N ASP A 94 0.09 3.55 -7.46
CA ASP A 94 1.34 2.86 -7.15
C ASP A 94 2.49 3.36 -8.02
N GLU A 95 3.69 3.39 -7.43
CA GLU A 95 4.93 3.89 -8.07
C GLU A 95 6.06 2.85 -8.10
N LEU A 96 5.85 1.69 -7.47
CA LEU A 96 6.80 0.57 -7.40
C LEU A 96 6.17 -0.68 -8.00
N ILE A 97 6.99 -1.48 -8.68
CA ILE A 97 6.57 -2.77 -9.24
C ILE A 97 6.26 -3.73 -8.08
N ASN A 98 5.15 -4.46 -8.17
CA ASN A 98 4.84 -5.58 -7.29
C ASN A 98 4.37 -6.81 -8.09
N ASP A 99 4.39 -7.98 -7.46
CA ASP A 99 4.08 -9.26 -8.09
C ASP A 99 2.61 -9.34 -8.59
N TYR A 100 1.68 -8.62 -7.96
CA TYR A 100 0.26 -8.57 -8.36
C TYR A 100 0.05 -7.80 -9.66
N MET A 101 0.77 -6.69 -9.87
CA MET A 101 0.74 -5.98 -11.15
C MET A 101 1.15 -6.89 -12.30
N ILE A 102 2.19 -7.69 -12.09
CA ILE A 102 2.69 -8.64 -13.09
C ILE A 102 1.65 -9.73 -13.34
N MET A 103 1.07 -10.31 -12.27
CA MET A 103 0.03 -11.33 -12.36
C MET A 103 -1.21 -10.82 -13.10
N ASP A 104 -1.75 -9.66 -12.72
CA ASP A 104 -2.93 -9.07 -13.37
C ASP A 104 -2.68 -8.77 -14.84
N CYS A 105 -1.48 -8.24 -15.18
CA CYS A 105 -1.10 -8.06 -16.58
C CYS A 105 -1.06 -9.40 -17.33
N MET A 106 -0.49 -10.46 -16.73
CA MET A 106 -0.48 -11.79 -17.34
C MET A 106 -1.88 -12.36 -17.55
N ILE A 107 -2.78 -12.19 -16.58
CA ILE A 107 -4.18 -12.63 -16.66
C ILE A 107 -4.87 -11.92 -17.83
N ASP A 108 -4.82 -10.59 -17.86
CA ASP A 108 -5.49 -9.80 -18.89
C ASP A 108 -4.87 -10.05 -20.27
N ILE A 109 -3.54 -10.19 -20.37
CA ILE A 109 -2.88 -10.58 -21.63
C ILE A 109 -3.35 -11.97 -22.08
N GLY A 110 -3.50 -12.92 -21.16
CA GLY A 110 -4.05 -14.24 -21.45
C GLY A 110 -5.48 -14.22 -21.96
N GLN A 111 -6.30 -13.29 -21.49
CA GLN A 111 -7.67 -13.09 -21.97
C GLN A 111 -7.72 -12.48 -23.38
N THR A 112 -6.69 -11.74 -23.78
CA THR A 112 -6.58 -11.20 -25.14
C THR A 112 -6.15 -12.26 -26.19
N ALA A 113 -5.80 -13.48 -25.76
CA ALA A 113 -5.22 -14.51 -26.63
C ALA A 113 -6.28 -15.40 -27.32
N GLY A 114 -6.88 -14.86 -28.39
CA GLY A 114 -7.41 -15.68 -29.48
C GLY A 114 -6.36 -16.12 -30.51
N ARG A 115 -5.14 -15.55 -30.52
CA ARG A 115 -4.12 -15.84 -31.56
C ARG A 115 -2.68 -15.72 -31.06
N LYS A 116 -2.01 -16.89 -30.97
CA LYS A 116 -0.55 -17.16 -31.05
C LYS A 116 0.36 -16.70 -29.90
N GLY A 117 0.76 -17.68 -29.07
CA GLY A 117 1.97 -17.63 -28.25
C GLY A 117 1.78 -18.18 -26.83
N ASN A 118 2.77 -18.91 -26.31
CA ASN A 118 2.80 -19.31 -24.91
C ASN A 118 3.10 -18.07 -24.04
N ILE A 119 2.06 -17.45 -23.49
CA ILE A 119 2.20 -16.27 -22.61
C ILE A 119 3.01 -16.54 -21.33
N TYR A 120 3.26 -17.81 -21.01
CA TYR A 120 4.10 -18.25 -19.88
C TYR A 120 5.56 -18.50 -20.27
N ALA A 121 5.93 -18.24 -21.52
CA ALA A 121 7.32 -18.27 -21.95
C ALA A 121 8.12 -17.17 -21.25
N ASP A 122 9.37 -17.48 -20.92
CA ASP A 122 10.24 -16.58 -20.13
C ASP A 122 10.46 -15.23 -20.83
N ASP A 123 10.47 -15.22 -22.16
CA ASP A 123 10.61 -14.01 -22.95
C ASP A 123 9.39 -13.09 -22.86
N VAL A 124 8.18 -13.65 -22.76
CA VAL A 124 6.92 -12.89 -22.60
C VAL A 124 6.81 -12.35 -21.18
N PHE A 125 7.12 -13.18 -20.18
CA PHE A 125 7.15 -12.76 -18.78
C PHE A 125 8.11 -11.59 -18.55
N LEU A 126 9.33 -11.69 -19.10
CA LEU A 126 10.32 -10.61 -19.07
C LEU A 126 9.79 -9.33 -19.71
N LYS A 127 9.12 -9.44 -20.86
CA LYS A 127 8.53 -8.28 -21.56
C LYS A 127 7.48 -7.57 -20.70
N ILE A 128 6.65 -8.30 -19.96
CA ILE A 128 5.63 -7.72 -19.06
C ILE A 128 6.30 -6.92 -17.94
N VAL A 129 7.26 -7.53 -17.24
CA VAL A 129 7.97 -6.90 -16.11
C VAL A 129 8.64 -5.59 -16.55
N LEU A 130 9.36 -5.62 -17.67
CA LEU A 130 10.03 -4.44 -18.22
C LEU A 130 9.04 -3.35 -18.65
N THR A 131 7.88 -3.75 -19.19
CA THR A 131 6.85 -2.80 -19.61
C THR A 131 6.23 -2.07 -18.41
N ILE A 132 5.96 -2.79 -17.32
CA ILE A 132 5.46 -2.20 -16.06
C ILE A 132 6.51 -1.23 -15.50
N GLU A 133 7.79 -1.63 -15.45
CA GLU A 133 8.87 -0.78 -14.97
C GLU A 133 8.96 0.54 -15.75
N HIS A 134 8.94 0.46 -17.08
CA HIS A 134 9.01 1.63 -17.94
C HIS A 134 7.79 2.53 -17.77
N TYR A 135 6.59 1.95 -17.65
CA TYR A 135 5.36 2.70 -17.44
C TYR A 135 5.39 3.49 -16.12
N LEU A 136 5.77 2.85 -15.02
CA LEU A 136 5.85 3.50 -13.70
C LEU A 136 6.92 4.58 -13.65
N LYS A 137 8.09 4.35 -14.28
CA LYS A 137 9.14 5.38 -14.41
C LYS A 137 8.64 6.59 -15.20
N PHE A 138 8.02 6.37 -16.36
CA PHE A 138 7.44 7.44 -17.17
C PHE A 138 6.39 8.23 -16.40
N ARG A 139 5.54 7.54 -15.64
CA ARG A 139 4.51 8.14 -14.79
C ARG A 139 5.11 9.04 -13.70
N LYS A 140 6.18 8.59 -13.06
CA LYS A 140 6.91 9.36 -12.04
C LYS A 140 7.52 10.63 -12.65
N THR A 141 8.12 10.52 -13.83
CA THR A 141 8.67 11.66 -14.58
C THR A 141 7.58 12.66 -14.98
N THR A 142 6.43 12.18 -15.46
CA THR A 142 5.30 13.04 -15.88
C THR A 142 4.56 13.69 -14.72
N LYS A 143 4.41 13.04 -13.56
CA LYS A 143 3.92 13.69 -12.33
C LYS A 143 4.83 14.85 -11.91
N ASN A 144 6.14 14.70 -12.04
CA ASN A 144 7.10 15.78 -11.77
C ASN A 144 7.00 16.91 -12.80
N MET A 145 6.58 16.62 -14.04
CA MET A 145 6.28 17.63 -15.06
C MET A 145 4.94 18.35 -14.81
N MET A 146 3.92 17.68 -14.25
CA MET A 146 2.62 18.27 -13.88
C MET A 146 2.67 19.25 -12.71
N LYS A 147 3.85 19.49 -12.12
CA LYS A 147 4.11 20.63 -11.22
C LYS A 147 4.43 21.94 -11.96
N ILE A 148 4.41 21.93 -13.29
CA ILE A 148 4.44 23.12 -14.15
C ILE A 148 3.00 23.34 -14.64
N ASP A 149 2.48 24.54 -14.41
CA ASP A 149 1.06 24.95 -14.38
C ASP A 149 0.05 24.20 -15.26
N ASN A 150 -1.06 23.80 -14.62
CA ASN A 150 -2.22 23.11 -15.18
C ASN A 150 -3.07 23.95 -16.16
N GLU A 151 -2.67 25.16 -16.55
CA GLU A 151 -3.43 25.98 -17.50
C GLU A 151 -3.17 25.64 -18.99
N ILE A 152 -2.19 24.78 -19.30
CA ILE A 152 -1.66 24.62 -20.68
C ILE A 152 -2.05 23.27 -21.33
N LEU A 153 -2.82 22.42 -20.64
CA LEU A 153 -3.15 21.05 -21.09
C LEU A 153 -4.07 20.95 -22.32
N SER A 154 -4.49 22.07 -22.92
CA SER A 154 -5.27 22.14 -24.16
C SER A 154 -4.45 22.32 -25.44
N ARG A 155 -3.11 22.43 -25.38
CA ARG A 155 -2.27 22.73 -26.56
C ARG A 155 -1.68 21.50 -27.26
N SER A 156 -1.51 21.66 -28.59
CA SER A 156 -0.98 20.75 -29.63
C SER A 156 0.16 19.81 -29.20
N TYR A 157 0.24 18.62 -29.83
CA TYR A 157 1.32 17.63 -29.71
C TYR A 157 2.73 18.23 -29.82
N GLU A 158 2.87 19.28 -30.63
CA GLU A 158 4.11 20.02 -30.85
C GLU A 158 4.63 20.68 -29.56
N TYR A 159 3.74 21.17 -28.70
CA TYR A 159 4.11 21.81 -27.42
C TYR A 159 4.73 20.82 -26.43
N LYS A 160 4.20 19.60 -26.37
CA LYS A 160 4.72 18.55 -25.47
C LYS A 160 6.14 18.14 -25.85
N ILE A 161 6.40 18.01 -27.14
CA ILE A 161 7.73 17.66 -27.65
C ILE A 161 8.71 18.82 -27.46
N ARG A 162 8.29 20.07 -27.68
CA ARG A 162 9.11 21.25 -27.36
C ARG A 162 9.58 21.22 -25.90
N ALA A 163 8.67 20.93 -24.97
CA ALA A 163 9.02 20.81 -23.55
C ALA A 163 10.03 19.68 -23.28
N GLU A 164 9.90 18.53 -23.95
CA GLU A 164 10.87 17.43 -23.84
C GLU A 164 12.25 17.82 -24.38
N LEU A 165 12.31 18.50 -25.53
CA LEU A 165 13.57 18.92 -26.15
C LEU A 165 14.32 19.96 -25.29
N ILE A 166 13.59 20.91 -24.71
CA ILE A 166 14.16 21.91 -23.77
C ILE A 166 14.70 21.23 -22.51
N ALA A 167 13.95 20.28 -21.93
CA ALA A 167 14.38 19.55 -20.74
C ALA A 167 15.69 18.76 -20.93
N SER A 168 16.01 18.43 -22.18
CA SER A 168 17.22 17.72 -22.56
C SER A 168 18.42 18.61 -22.89
N GLY A 169 18.28 19.92 -22.71
CA GLY A 169 19.36 20.90 -22.87
C GLY A 169 19.37 21.63 -24.21
N MET A 170 18.27 21.57 -24.97
CA MET A 170 18.10 22.38 -26.19
C MET A 170 17.48 23.74 -25.87
N GLU A 171 17.80 24.75 -26.68
CA GLU A 171 17.25 26.10 -26.57
C GLU A 171 16.17 26.29 -27.65
N TYR A 172 15.04 26.94 -27.32
CA TYR A 172 13.94 27.18 -28.26
C TYR A 172 13.77 28.68 -28.49
N ASP A 173 13.70 29.08 -29.77
CA ASP A 173 13.45 30.44 -30.20
C ASP A 173 11.97 30.58 -30.58
N GLU A 174 11.20 31.26 -29.73
CA GLU A 174 9.78 31.49 -29.92
C GLU A 174 9.45 32.30 -31.18
N ASN A 175 10.36 33.17 -31.61
CA ASN A 175 10.11 34.06 -32.73
C ASN A 175 10.27 33.37 -34.09
N THR A 176 11.19 32.40 -34.17
CA THR A 176 11.49 31.69 -35.42
C THR A 176 10.91 30.28 -35.46
N ASN A 177 10.34 29.80 -34.34
CA ASN A 177 9.91 28.42 -34.15
C ASN A 177 11.04 27.41 -34.42
N GLU A 178 12.26 27.76 -33.99
CA GLU A 178 13.46 26.96 -34.17
C GLU A 178 13.98 26.44 -32.84
N ILE A 179 14.63 25.29 -32.89
CA ILE A 179 15.38 24.74 -31.77
C ILE A 179 16.86 24.81 -32.12
N LEU A 180 17.65 25.34 -31.18
CA LEU A 180 19.09 25.27 -31.17
C LEU A 180 19.53 24.11 -30.28
N PHE A 181 20.36 23.23 -30.81
CA PHE A 181 20.98 22.16 -30.03
C PHE A 181 22.50 22.23 -30.13
N GLU A 182 23.16 22.05 -28.99
CA GLU A 182 24.62 21.99 -28.83
C GLU A 182 24.98 20.60 -28.27
N SER A 183 25.81 19.82 -28.98
CA SER A 183 26.28 18.49 -28.53
C SER A 183 26.75 18.49 -27.08
N SER A 184 27.48 19.55 -26.69
CA SER A 184 28.06 19.75 -25.36
C SER A 184 27.02 20.00 -24.25
N LYS A 185 25.85 20.54 -24.59
CA LYS A 185 24.76 20.86 -23.65
C LYS A 185 23.72 19.74 -23.54
N LEU A 186 23.70 18.83 -24.51
CA LEU A 186 22.79 17.68 -24.50
C LEU A 186 23.14 16.76 -23.33
N LYS A 187 22.19 16.61 -22.41
CA LYS A 187 22.30 15.65 -21.33
C LYS A 187 22.01 14.27 -21.89
N ILE A 188 23.06 13.51 -22.25
CA ILE A 188 22.93 12.10 -22.64
C ILE A 188 22.43 11.33 -21.40
N PRO A 189 21.21 10.77 -21.42
CA PRO A 189 20.72 9.98 -20.30
C PRO A 189 21.63 8.75 -20.13
N HIS A 190 22.07 8.48 -18.91
CA HIS A 190 22.81 7.27 -18.60
C HIS A 190 22.01 6.04 -19.06
N MET A 191 22.56 5.30 -20.02
CA MET A 191 21.98 4.04 -20.49
C MET A 191 22.03 3.03 -19.35
N ILE A 192 20.86 2.66 -18.82
CA ILE A 192 20.74 1.58 -17.84
C ILE A 192 20.83 0.27 -18.62
N GLU A 193 22.00 -0.35 -18.64
CA GLU A 193 22.10 -1.77 -18.97
C GLU A 193 21.41 -2.57 -17.88
N LEU A 194 20.33 -3.24 -18.26
CA LEU A 194 19.68 -4.22 -17.41
C LEU A 194 20.58 -5.45 -17.31
N ASP A 195 21.33 -5.53 -16.22
CA ASP A 195 22.02 -6.76 -15.85
C ASP A 195 20.98 -7.82 -15.48
N LYS A 196 20.60 -8.62 -16.47
CA LYS A 196 19.64 -9.73 -16.32
C LYS A 196 20.03 -10.69 -15.18
N ASN A 197 21.30 -10.71 -14.79
CA ASN A 197 21.81 -11.56 -13.71
C ASN A 197 21.48 -11.02 -12.32
N LYS A 198 21.10 -9.74 -12.18
CA LYS A 198 20.71 -9.12 -10.89
C LYS A 198 19.24 -9.32 -10.54
N ILE A 199 18.40 -9.71 -11.49
CA ILE A 199 16.97 -9.95 -11.26
C ILE A 199 16.77 -11.46 -11.10
N ASN A 200 16.32 -11.90 -9.93
CA ASN A 200 15.95 -13.30 -9.68
C ASN A 200 14.65 -13.66 -10.41
N PHE A 201 14.73 -13.82 -11.73
CA PHE A 201 13.59 -14.11 -12.60
C PHE A 201 12.89 -15.41 -12.22
N ASN A 202 13.64 -16.44 -11.83
CA ASN A 202 13.07 -17.73 -11.42
C ASN A 202 12.25 -17.60 -10.14
N GLY A 203 12.77 -16.87 -9.14
CA GLY A 203 12.05 -16.57 -7.91
C GLY A 203 10.79 -15.73 -8.16
N LEU A 204 10.89 -14.70 -9.01
CA LEU A 204 9.76 -13.85 -9.38
C LEU A 204 8.68 -14.64 -10.14
N LYS A 205 9.07 -15.46 -11.10
CA LYS A 205 8.15 -16.32 -11.88
C LYS A 205 7.43 -17.30 -10.96
N LYS A 206 8.14 -17.93 -10.03
CA LYS A 206 7.56 -18.84 -9.03
C LYS A 206 6.50 -18.14 -8.18
N ARG A 207 6.81 -16.96 -7.62
CA ARG A 207 5.86 -16.18 -6.81
C ARG A 207 4.62 -15.77 -7.61
N VAL A 208 4.79 -15.31 -8.85
CA VAL A 208 3.65 -14.95 -9.72
C VAL A 208 2.79 -16.18 -10.08
N GLN A 209 3.41 -17.34 -10.32
CA GLN A 209 2.69 -18.59 -10.55
C GLN A 209 1.90 -19.04 -9.31
N GLU A 210 2.48 -18.93 -8.13
CA GLU A 210 1.81 -19.22 -6.85
C GLU A 210 0.61 -18.29 -6.64
N LEU A 211 0.77 -16.99 -6.91
CA LEU A 211 -0.32 -16.02 -6.87
C LEU A 211 -1.43 -16.35 -7.89
N TYR A 212 -1.07 -16.75 -9.11
CA TYR A 212 -2.03 -17.13 -10.14
C TYR A 212 -2.82 -18.39 -9.75
N ILE A 213 -2.14 -19.42 -9.23
CA ILE A 213 -2.79 -20.63 -8.73
C ILE A 213 -3.75 -20.29 -7.57
N ALA A 214 -3.31 -19.47 -6.61
CA ALA A 214 -4.15 -19.00 -5.52
C ALA A 214 -5.39 -18.23 -6.04
N SER A 215 -5.22 -17.39 -7.07
CA SER A 215 -6.33 -16.65 -7.69
C SER A 215 -7.35 -17.56 -8.39
N LYS A 216 -6.91 -18.64 -9.04
CA LYS A 216 -7.79 -19.61 -9.70
C LYS A 216 -8.55 -20.50 -8.72
N ILE A 217 -7.91 -20.92 -7.63
CA ILE A 217 -8.56 -21.65 -6.54
C ILE A 217 -9.72 -20.82 -5.96
N ASN A 218 -9.56 -19.49 -5.87
CA ASN A 218 -10.62 -18.59 -5.41
C ASN A 218 -11.78 -18.38 -6.41
N SER A 219 -11.63 -18.75 -7.68
CA SER A 219 -12.65 -18.51 -8.73
C SER A 219 -13.65 -19.67 -8.94
N ASN A 220 -13.32 -20.88 -8.50
CA ASN A 220 -14.24 -22.02 -8.48
C ASN A 220 -14.90 -22.11 -7.09
N LYS A 221 -16.00 -21.38 -6.92
CA LYS A 221 -16.86 -21.51 -5.73
C LYS A 221 -17.54 -22.88 -5.73
N ASP A 222 -17.10 -23.74 -4.83
CA ASP A 222 -17.92 -24.26 -3.73
C ASP A 222 -17.06 -25.16 -2.84
N ILE A 223 -17.27 -25.03 -1.51
CA ILE A 223 -16.67 -25.78 -0.38
C ILE A 223 -15.45 -25.10 0.29
N ASN A 224 -15.74 -24.52 1.46
CA ASN A 224 -14.82 -24.08 2.53
C ASN A 224 -13.79 -23.00 2.18
N GLN A 225 -14.13 -21.76 2.54
CA GLN A 225 -13.23 -20.63 2.68
C GLN A 225 -11.98 -21.07 3.46
N THR A 226 -10.87 -21.28 2.76
CA THR A 226 -9.62 -21.73 3.37
C THR A 226 -8.98 -20.52 4.05
N CYS A 227 -9.34 -20.34 5.32
CA CYS A 227 -8.64 -19.45 6.23
C CYS A 227 -7.13 -19.76 6.17
N LEU A 228 -6.33 -18.78 5.75
CA LEU A 228 -4.88 -18.92 5.72
C LEU A 228 -4.34 -18.96 7.15
N ASN A 229 -3.59 -20.00 7.52
CA ASN A 229 -2.98 -20.12 8.84
C ASN A 229 -1.46 -19.99 8.72
N ILE A 230 -0.89 -18.94 9.31
CA ILE A 230 0.54 -18.67 9.37
C ILE A 230 0.98 -18.78 10.82
N GLU A 231 1.85 -19.74 11.13
CA GLU A 231 2.36 -19.97 12.48
C GLU A 231 3.89 -19.89 12.45
N ILE A 232 4.45 -18.87 13.11
CA ILE A 232 5.88 -18.75 13.34
C ILE A 232 6.21 -19.43 14.67
N LYS A 233 6.76 -20.65 14.57
CA LYS A 233 7.04 -21.52 15.72
C LYS A 233 8.30 -21.11 16.49
N ASP A 234 9.25 -20.48 15.81
CA ASP A 234 10.47 -20.01 16.45
C ASP A 234 10.15 -18.90 17.45
N PHE A 235 10.80 -18.97 18.61
CA PHE A 235 10.65 -17.94 19.64
C PHE A 235 11.45 -16.71 19.24
N ILE A 236 10.74 -15.60 19.08
CA ILE A 236 11.37 -14.28 18.88
C ILE A 236 11.55 -13.61 20.24
N GLU A 237 12.76 -13.18 20.55
CA GLU A 237 13.03 -12.46 21.78
C GLU A 237 12.65 -10.98 21.66
N PHE A 238 11.88 -10.49 22.63
CA PHE A 238 11.56 -9.08 22.81
C PHE A 238 12.05 -8.63 24.18
N GLY A 239 12.96 -7.66 24.22
CA GLY A 239 13.62 -7.20 25.44
C GLY A 239 14.45 -5.95 25.21
N TYR A 240 14.77 -5.27 26.31
CA TYR A 240 15.72 -4.16 26.33
C TYR A 240 16.97 -4.58 27.11
N GLN A 241 18.13 -4.02 26.74
CA GLN A 241 19.39 -4.25 27.45
C GLN A 241 19.54 -3.38 28.71
N MET A 242 18.60 -2.46 28.96
CA MET A 242 18.62 -1.50 30.06
C MET A 242 17.65 -1.88 31.17
N ASN A 243 17.93 -1.45 32.40
CA ASN A 243 17.06 -1.67 33.56
C ASN A 243 15.82 -0.78 33.51
N ALA A 244 14.76 -1.17 34.23
CA ALA A 244 13.45 -0.48 34.19
C ALA A 244 13.53 1.01 34.59
N ASP A 245 14.33 1.34 35.62
CA ASP A 245 14.45 2.72 36.12
C ASP A 245 15.06 3.67 35.07
N ASP A 246 15.98 3.16 34.24
CA ASP A 246 16.59 3.92 33.16
C ASP A 246 15.68 4.06 31.93
N LEU A 247 14.74 3.12 31.75
CA LEU A 247 13.81 3.10 30.62
C LEU A 247 12.63 4.08 30.79
N LEU A 248 12.17 4.30 32.02
CA LEU A 248 10.96 5.10 32.28
C LEU A 248 11.04 6.56 31.74
N PRO A 249 12.13 7.32 31.95
CA PRO A 249 12.24 8.66 31.39
C PRO A 249 12.24 8.65 29.86
N ILE A 250 12.89 7.67 29.24
CA ILE A 250 12.96 7.50 27.78
C ILE A 250 11.56 7.20 27.22
N TRP A 251 10.84 6.27 27.84
CA TRP A 251 9.49 5.90 27.44
C TRP A 251 8.48 7.03 27.63
N ALA A 252 8.61 7.81 28.70
CA ALA A 252 7.78 8.99 28.92
C ALA A 252 8.00 10.04 27.81
N GLN A 253 9.26 10.29 27.45
CA GLN A 253 9.59 11.21 26.35
C GLN A 253 9.07 10.69 25.00
N GLU A 254 9.24 9.40 24.74
CA GLU A 254 8.78 8.80 23.48
C GLU A 254 7.26 8.81 23.35
N GLN A 255 6.54 8.62 24.45
CA GLN A 255 5.08 8.81 24.47
C GLN A 255 4.70 10.25 24.07
N GLN A 256 5.41 11.27 24.56
CA GLN A 256 5.14 12.66 24.16
C GLN A 256 5.39 12.88 22.66
N ASN A 257 6.47 12.31 22.12
CA ASN A 257 6.77 12.38 20.70
C ASN A 257 5.63 11.78 19.87
N ILE A 258 5.17 10.58 20.25
CA ILE A 258 4.09 9.86 19.55
C ILE A 258 2.77 10.61 19.62
N VAL A 259 2.43 11.22 20.77
CA VAL A 259 1.17 11.99 20.92
C VAL A 259 1.03 13.05 19.84
N SER A 260 2.12 13.74 19.49
CA SER A 260 2.12 14.78 18.45
C SER A 260 1.82 14.26 17.02
N LEU A 261 1.92 12.95 16.80
CA LEU A 261 1.70 12.28 15.52
C LEU A 261 0.32 11.63 15.41
N ILE A 262 -0.46 11.60 16.51
CA ILE A 262 -1.79 10.99 16.51
C ILE A 262 -2.77 11.86 15.71
N ILE A 263 -3.45 11.26 14.74
CA ILE A 263 -4.51 11.89 13.94
C ILE A 263 -5.85 11.33 14.43
N THR A 264 -6.78 12.18 14.85
CA THR A 264 -8.07 11.75 15.45
C THR A 264 -9.32 12.36 14.82
N ASP A 265 -9.14 13.35 13.97
CA ASP A 265 -10.17 14.25 13.44
C ASP A 265 -10.51 13.98 11.97
N ILE A 266 -9.72 13.14 11.29
CA ILE A 266 -9.94 12.76 9.90
C ILE A 266 -9.76 11.25 9.69
N ASP A 267 -10.67 10.67 8.90
CA ASP A 267 -10.56 9.29 8.46
C ASP A 267 -9.55 9.18 7.30
N GLN A 268 -8.47 8.45 7.52
CA GLN A 268 -7.50 8.09 6.47
C GLN A 268 -7.54 6.58 6.19
N ILE A 269 -8.76 6.06 6.08
CA ILE A 269 -9.04 4.66 5.79
C ILE A 269 -9.16 4.48 4.28
N LYS A 270 -8.37 3.56 3.69
CA LYS A 270 -8.48 3.23 2.27
C LYS A 270 -9.86 2.63 1.99
N GLN A 271 -10.59 3.19 1.02
CA GLN A 271 -11.91 2.70 0.61
C GLN A 271 -11.86 1.91 -0.69
N PRO A 272 -12.79 0.94 -0.91
CA PRO A 272 -13.75 0.41 0.07
C PRO A 272 -13.07 -0.46 1.13
N ILE A 273 -13.59 -0.49 2.37
CA ILE A 273 -13.09 -1.39 3.42
C ILE A 273 -13.36 -2.85 3.03
N LYS A 274 -12.29 -3.60 2.78
CA LYS A 274 -12.31 -5.03 2.43
C LYS A 274 -11.87 -5.89 3.59
N TYR A 275 -10.87 -5.45 4.36
CA TYR A 275 -10.31 -6.24 5.45
C TYR A 275 -10.17 -5.44 6.74
N ILE A 276 -10.50 -6.09 7.85
CA ILE A 276 -10.26 -5.59 9.20
C ILE A 276 -9.50 -6.67 9.98
N ALA A 277 -8.74 -6.28 11.00
CA ALA A 277 -8.05 -7.25 11.84
C ALA A 277 -8.17 -6.95 13.33
N GLY A 278 -8.05 -8.00 14.14
CA GLY A 278 -7.84 -7.91 15.58
C GLY A 278 -6.46 -8.40 15.96
N LEU A 279 -5.91 -7.84 17.02
CA LEU A 279 -4.62 -8.22 17.59
C LEU A 279 -4.79 -8.58 19.07
N ASP A 280 -4.04 -9.59 19.52
CA ASP A 280 -3.96 -9.97 20.92
C ASP A 280 -2.63 -10.68 21.24
N ILE A 281 -2.25 -10.70 22.53
CA ILE A 281 -1.12 -11.46 23.04
C ILE A 281 -1.48 -12.19 24.33
N SER A 282 -1.25 -13.50 24.35
CA SER A 282 -1.45 -14.34 25.53
C SER A 282 -0.12 -14.81 26.11
N PHE A 283 -0.01 -14.81 27.44
CA PHE A 283 1.19 -15.22 28.17
C PHE A 283 1.01 -16.60 28.81
N VAL A 284 2.08 -17.39 28.84
CA VAL A 284 2.18 -18.58 29.69
C VAL A 284 2.25 -18.11 31.15
N LYS A 285 1.48 -18.73 32.04
CA LYS A 285 1.39 -18.29 33.45
C LYS A 285 2.69 -18.43 34.24
N THR A 286 3.61 -19.28 33.80
CA THR A 286 4.76 -19.74 34.59
C THR A 286 6.10 -19.21 34.10
N ASN A 287 6.16 -18.51 32.96
CA ASN A 287 7.41 -17.99 32.38
C ASN A 287 7.15 -16.83 31.41
N ASP A 288 8.21 -16.34 30.78
CA ASP A 288 8.19 -15.19 29.86
C ASP A 288 7.69 -15.52 28.45
N LYS A 289 7.24 -16.76 28.20
CA LYS A 289 6.73 -17.16 26.88
C LYS A 289 5.34 -16.57 26.65
N ALA A 290 5.12 -16.12 25.43
CA ALA A 290 3.84 -15.61 24.98
C ALA A 290 3.57 -16.02 23.52
N VAL A 291 2.33 -15.91 23.10
CA VAL A 291 1.95 -15.97 21.69
C VAL A 291 1.16 -14.73 21.35
N ALA A 292 1.63 -13.98 20.35
CA ALA A 292 0.85 -12.91 19.76
C ALA A 292 0.12 -13.41 18.52
N SER A 293 -1.07 -12.88 18.28
CA SER A 293 -1.96 -13.33 17.23
C SER A 293 -2.62 -12.16 16.51
N MET A 294 -2.76 -12.29 15.18
CA MET A 294 -3.55 -11.43 14.32
C MET A 294 -4.60 -12.28 13.62
N VAL A 295 -5.85 -11.82 13.62
CA VAL A 295 -6.93 -12.45 12.86
C VAL A 295 -7.52 -11.43 11.91
N ILE A 296 -7.54 -11.75 10.62
CA ILE A 296 -8.00 -10.89 9.54
C ILE A 296 -9.34 -11.40 9.04
N PHE A 297 -10.30 -10.48 8.91
CA PHE A 297 -11.65 -10.73 8.44
C PHE A 297 -11.88 -10.02 7.12
N GLU A 298 -12.62 -10.67 6.22
CA GLU A 298 -13.31 -9.96 5.15
C GLU A 298 -14.46 -9.15 5.75
N TYR A 299 -14.47 -7.84 5.52
CA TYR A 299 -15.32 -6.90 6.23
C TYR A 299 -16.82 -7.12 5.92
N GLU A 300 -17.18 -7.32 4.65
CA GLU A 300 -18.58 -7.47 4.24
C GLU A 300 -19.24 -8.74 4.81
N THR A 301 -18.48 -9.85 4.89
CA THR A 301 -19.01 -11.16 5.28
C THR A 301 -18.70 -11.51 6.74
N LEU A 302 -17.75 -10.81 7.36
CA LEU A 302 -17.14 -11.14 8.65
C LEU A 302 -16.60 -12.57 8.73
N ASN A 303 -16.15 -13.11 7.59
CA ASN A 303 -15.48 -14.38 7.55
C ASN A 303 -13.98 -14.21 7.82
N ILE A 304 -13.40 -15.13 8.59
CA ILE A 304 -11.96 -15.14 8.86
C ILE A 304 -11.24 -15.61 7.60
N VAL A 305 -10.37 -14.76 7.06
CA VAL A 305 -9.58 -15.03 5.86
C VAL A 305 -8.12 -15.35 6.17
N ALA A 306 -7.60 -14.88 7.32
CA ALA A 306 -6.27 -15.27 7.79
C ALA A 306 -6.16 -15.26 9.32
N LYS A 307 -5.30 -16.15 9.82
CA LYS A 307 -4.84 -16.25 11.20
C LYS A 307 -3.31 -16.29 11.18
N ILE A 308 -2.70 -15.40 11.93
CA ILE A 308 -1.24 -15.27 12.03
C ILE A 308 -0.88 -15.34 13.50
N SER A 309 0.06 -16.21 13.86
CA SER A 309 0.57 -16.33 15.23
C SER A 309 2.10 -16.38 15.25
N VAL A 310 2.68 -15.83 16.32
CA VAL A 310 4.13 -15.83 16.53
C VAL A 310 4.46 -16.10 18.00
N ASN A 311 5.37 -17.05 18.21
CA ASN A 311 5.89 -17.40 19.52
C ASN A 311 6.90 -16.34 19.97
N CYS A 312 6.72 -15.84 21.19
CA CYS A 312 7.48 -14.71 21.72
C CYS A 312 8.12 -15.09 23.06
N ASN A 313 9.31 -14.58 23.32
CA ASN A 313 9.92 -14.55 24.64
C ASN A 313 9.97 -13.10 25.13
N MET A 314 9.10 -12.74 26.08
CA MET A 314 8.86 -11.37 26.51
C MET A 314 9.64 -11.04 27.78
N LYS A 315 10.82 -10.44 27.63
CA LYS A 315 11.67 -9.99 28.73
C LYS A 315 11.34 -8.57 29.21
N ILE A 316 10.38 -7.91 28.58
CA ILE A 316 9.94 -6.55 28.94
C ILE A 316 8.89 -6.66 30.07
N PRO A 317 9.11 -6.01 31.24
CA PRO A 317 8.18 -6.07 32.35
C PRO A 317 6.87 -5.34 32.03
N TYR A 318 5.78 -5.79 32.65
CA TYR A 318 4.52 -5.05 32.61
C TYR A 318 4.59 -3.84 33.54
N ILE A 319 4.56 -2.64 32.96
CA ILE A 319 4.47 -1.39 33.71
C ILE A 319 3.17 -0.68 33.29
N ALA A 320 2.33 -0.35 34.28
CA ALA A 320 1.08 0.37 34.04
C ALA A 320 1.35 1.70 33.31
N SER A 321 0.47 2.09 32.37
CA SER A 321 0.66 3.22 31.45
C SER A 321 1.78 3.08 30.41
N TYR A 322 2.54 1.98 30.39
CA TYR A 322 3.63 1.73 29.43
C TYR A 322 3.47 0.40 28.68
N LEU A 323 2.27 -0.19 28.71
CA LEU A 323 1.94 -1.45 28.02
C LEU A 323 2.36 -1.45 26.55
N ALA A 324 2.24 -0.30 25.89
CA ALA A 324 2.59 -0.15 24.48
C ALA A 324 4.04 -0.55 24.16
N PHE A 325 5.01 -0.25 25.03
CA PHE A 325 6.42 -0.61 24.83
C PHE A 325 6.65 -2.12 24.91
N ARG A 326 5.76 -2.83 25.60
CA ARG A 326 5.78 -4.29 25.72
C ARG A 326 5.17 -4.95 24.49
N GLU A 327 4.02 -4.48 24.03
CA GLU A 327 3.20 -5.21 23.05
C GLU A 327 3.29 -4.67 21.62
N ALA A 328 3.46 -3.36 21.43
CA ALA A 328 3.53 -2.77 20.09
C ALA A 328 4.67 -3.35 19.22
N PRO A 329 5.89 -3.62 19.74
CA PRO A 329 6.93 -4.27 18.95
C PRO A 329 6.52 -5.64 18.40
N VAL A 330 5.76 -6.41 19.19
CA VAL A 330 5.27 -7.73 18.78
C VAL A 330 4.17 -7.60 17.74
N PHE A 331 3.26 -6.64 17.91
CA PHE A 331 2.23 -6.35 16.92
C PHE A 331 2.83 -5.86 15.60
N MET A 332 3.91 -5.06 15.63
CA MET A 332 4.65 -4.70 14.42
C MET A 332 5.25 -5.93 13.74
N LYS A 333 5.75 -6.91 14.50
CA LYS A 333 6.22 -8.16 13.92
C LYS A 333 5.12 -8.95 13.22
N LEU A 334 3.90 -8.99 13.78
CA LEU A 334 2.74 -9.59 13.09
C LEU A 334 2.40 -8.87 11.79
N ILE A 335 2.56 -7.54 11.72
CA ILE A 335 2.39 -6.76 10.50
C ILE A 335 3.46 -7.11 9.46
N ASP A 336 4.72 -7.27 9.87
CA ASP A 336 5.79 -7.68 8.95
C ASP A 336 5.51 -9.07 8.37
N ILE A 337 5.10 -10.03 9.21
CA ILE A 337 4.69 -11.38 8.79
C ILE A 337 3.51 -11.31 7.82
N GLN A 338 2.49 -10.49 8.11
CA GLN A 338 1.35 -10.29 7.22
C GLN A 338 1.78 -9.76 5.86
N LYS A 339 2.62 -8.73 5.82
CA LYS A 339 3.13 -8.12 4.57
C LYS A 339 3.98 -9.11 3.77
N GLU A 340 4.76 -9.95 4.45
CA GLU A 340 5.63 -10.94 3.82
C GLU A 340 4.83 -12.11 3.24
N HIS A 341 3.88 -12.67 4.01
CA HIS A 341 3.23 -13.93 3.68
C HIS A 341 1.85 -13.78 3.02
N CYS A 342 1.12 -12.69 3.30
CA CYS A 342 -0.22 -12.45 2.73
C CYS A 342 -0.50 -10.96 2.44
N PRO A 343 0.31 -10.29 1.61
CA PRO A 343 0.15 -8.86 1.32
C PRO A 343 -1.20 -8.50 0.69
N HIS A 344 -1.87 -9.44 0.00
CA HIS A 344 -3.22 -9.25 -0.54
C HIS A 344 -4.32 -9.16 0.53
N LEU A 345 -4.06 -9.66 1.74
CA LEU A 345 -4.99 -9.62 2.88
C LEU A 345 -4.61 -8.51 3.86
N THR A 346 -4.24 -7.33 3.35
CA THR A 346 -3.82 -6.20 4.20
C THR A 346 -5.04 -5.56 4.87
N PRO A 347 -5.12 -5.54 6.21
CA PRO A 347 -6.22 -4.90 6.92
C PRO A 347 -6.14 -3.38 6.77
N GLN A 348 -7.30 -2.76 6.53
CA GLN A 348 -7.43 -1.31 6.40
C GLN A 348 -7.72 -0.64 7.73
N VAL A 349 -8.24 -1.40 8.69
CA VAL A 349 -8.47 -0.97 10.06
C VAL A 349 -8.10 -2.10 11.02
N ILE A 350 -7.43 -1.76 12.12
CA ILE A 350 -7.06 -2.72 13.17
C ILE A 350 -7.72 -2.34 14.50
N LEU A 351 -8.33 -3.33 15.13
CA LEU A 351 -8.94 -3.25 16.46
C LEU A 351 -7.99 -3.86 17.49
N ILE A 352 -7.77 -3.17 18.60
CA ILE A 352 -6.80 -3.59 19.63
C ILE A 352 -7.50 -3.66 20.98
N ASP A 353 -7.28 -4.75 21.72
CA ASP A 353 -7.72 -4.86 23.14
C ASP A 353 -6.87 -3.93 24.00
N GLY A 354 -7.41 -2.75 24.29
CA GLY A 354 -6.68 -1.70 24.98
C GLY A 354 -7.15 -0.31 24.59
N ASN A 355 -6.52 0.70 25.20
CA ASN A 355 -6.89 2.10 24.98
C ASN A 355 -6.11 2.72 23.82
N GLY A 356 -6.73 3.70 23.15
CA GLY A 356 -6.08 4.68 22.29
C GLY A 356 -5.84 5.99 23.04
N VAL A 357 -6.45 7.09 22.59
CA VAL A 357 -6.33 8.40 23.25
C VAL A 357 -6.96 8.48 24.65
N TRP A 358 -7.81 7.52 25.02
CA TRP A 358 -8.32 7.38 26.38
C TRP A 358 -7.24 6.79 27.31
N HIS A 359 -6.22 7.59 27.57
CA HIS A 359 -5.04 7.21 28.32
C HIS A 359 -4.53 8.43 29.10
N PRO A 360 -3.94 8.27 30.31
CA PRO A 360 -3.41 9.39 31.11
C PRO A 360 -2.47 10.32 30.33
N ARG A 361 -1.75 9.77 29.35
CA ARG A 361 -0.82 10.49 28.47
C ARG A 361 -1.34 10.66 27.04
N ARG A 362 -2.62 10.38 26.77
CA ARG A 362 -3.26 10.42 25.45
C ARG A 362 -2.66 9.49 24.39
N VAL A 363 -1.85 8.51 24.80
CA VAL A 363 -1.21 7.51 23.92
C VAL A 363 -1.25 6.12 24.55
N GLY A 364 -2.39 5.45 24.43
CA GLY A 364 -2.50 4.03 24.75
C GLY A 364 -1.91 3.15 23.64
N ILE A 365 -1.97 1.82 23.84
CA ILE A 365 -1.43 0.83 22.89
C ILE A 365 -1.99 1.00 21.48
N ALA A 366 -3.29 1.29 21.33
CA ALA A 366 -3.89 1.44 20.01
C ALA A 366 -3.30 2.66 19.27
N SER A 367 -3.16 3.79 19.95
CA SER A 367 -2.57 5.00 19.35
C SER A 367 -1.08 4.82 19.03
N HIS A 368 -0.33 4.23 19.97
CA HIS A 368 1.10 3.97 19.79
C HIS A 368 1.34 3.06 18.59
N PHE A 369 0.66 1.91 18.54
CA PHE A 369 0.75 0.99 17.41
C PHE A 369 0.29 1.64 16.10
N GLY A 370 -0.78 2.43 16.11
CA GLY A 370 -1.31 3.12 14.94
C GLY A 370 -0.30 4.07 14.31
N VAL A 371 0.40 4.86 15.12
CA VAL A 371 1.46 5.76 14.66
C VAL A 371 2.63 4.97 14.06
N LEU A 372 3.10 3.92 14.73
CA LEU A 372 4.22 3.11 14.26
C LEU A 372 3.91 2.35 12.96
N SER A 373 2.71 1.76 12.87
CA SER A 373 2.28 0.99 11.70
C SER A 373 1.83 1.87 10.54
N GLY A 374 1.38 3.09 10.83
CA GLY A 374 0.74 3.99 9.89
C GLY A 374 -0.67 3.56 9.46
N ILE A 375 -1.22 2.50 10.08
CA ILE A 375 -2.52 1.89 9.76
C ILE A 375 -3.60 2.51 10.66
N PRO A 376 -4.79 2.85 10.11
CA PRO A 376 -5.93 3.25 10.92
C PRO A 376 -6.30 2.23 11.99
N CYS A 377 -6.49 2.67 13.23
CA CYS A 377 -6.80 1.77 14.33
C CYS A 377 -7.55 2.45 15.46
N PHE A 378 -8.27 1.64 16.25
CA PHE A 378 -8.93 2.10 17.47
C PHE A 378 -8.84 1.05 18.57
N GLY A 379 -8.88 1.55 19.80
CA GLY A 379 -8.82 0.72 21.00
C GLY A 379 -10.21 0.36 21.50
N VAL A 380 -10.38 -0.89 21.94
CA VAL A 380 -11.56 -1.37 22.65
C VAL A 380 -11.10 -1.94 23.98
N SER A 381 -11.41 -1.27 25.08
CA SER A 381 -11.03 -1.71 26.42
C SER A 381 -12.23 -2.24 27.21
N LYS A 382 -11.99 -3.23 28.07
CA LYS A 382 -12.99 -3.75 29.05
C LYS A 382 -12.92 -3.02 30.39
N ASN A 383 -11.86 -2.26 30.62
CA ASN A 383 -11.56 -1.58 31.87
C ASN A 383 -11.39 -0.08 31.64
N VAL A 384 -11.93 0.71 32.57
CA VAL A 384 -11.74 2.16 32.59
C VAL A 384 -10.37 2.45 33.15
N LEU A 385 -9.53 3.08 32.33
CA LEU A 385 -8.28 3.64 32.81
C LEU A 385 -8.56 5.05 33.33
N TYR A 386 -8.18 5.31 34.58
CA TYR A 386 -8.33 6.66 35.16
C TYR A 386 -7.56 7.67 34.31
N SER A 387 -8.29 8.61 33.71
CA SER A 387 -7.75 9.63 32.83
C SER A 387 -8.68 10.83 32.87
N ASP A 388 -8.11 12.03 33.02
CA ASP A 388 -8.84 13.29 32.94
C ASP A 388 -10.10 13.32 33.85
N GLY A 389 -9.94 12.87 35.11
CA GLY A 389 -11.01 12.88 36.11
C GLY A 389 -12.08 11.81 35.95
N ILE A 390 -11.99 10.97 34.92
CA ILE A 390 -12.97 9.92 34.65
C ILE A 390 -12.65 8.64 35.42
N THR A 391 -13.65 8.16 36.17
CA THR A 391 -13.61 6.91 36.93
C THR A 391 -14.65 5.93 36.37
N ARG A 392 -14.53 4.65 36.75
CA ARG A 392 -15.50 3.62 36.39
C ARG A 392 -16.90 3.92 36.92
N GLU A 393 -17.00 4.32 38.18
CA GLU A 393 -18.26 4.67 38.84
C GLU A 393 -18.98 5.81 38.11
N LYS A 394 -18.28 6.90 37.78
CA LYS A 394 -18.84 8.02 37.00
C LYS A 394 -19.44 7.55 35.67
N ILE A 395 -18.78 6.62 34.97
CA ILE A 395 -19.29 6.12 33.69
C ILE A 395 -20.48 5.18 33.88
N GLU A 396 -20.44 4.30 34.88
CA GLU A 396 -21.56 3.40 35.19
C GLU A 396 -22.82 4.21 35.54
N ASP A 397 -22.69 5.31 36.28
CA ASP A 397 -23.79 6.23 36.58
C ASP A 397 -24.33 6.89 35.31
N LEU A 398 -23.45 7.46 34.47
CA LEU A 398 -23.83 8.12 33.22
C LEU A 398 -24.50 7.16 32.23
N LEU A 399 -24.02 5.92 32.12
CA LEU A 399 -24.64 4.89 31.30
C LEU A 399 -26.00 4.51 31.85
N THR A 400 -26.15 4.36 33.16
CA THR A 400 -27.43 4.04 33.79
C THR A 400 -28.48 5.12 33.51
N GLU A 401 -28.08 6.39 33.51
CA GLU A 401 -28.96 7.52 33.23
C GLU A 401 -29.30 7.67 31.74
N LYS A 402 -28.31 7.57 30.84
CA LYS A 402 -28.43 8.02 29.45
C LYS A 402 -28.41 6.90 28.41
N ALA A 403 -27.85 5.75 28.73
CA ALA A 403 -27.67 4.62 27.82
C ALA A 403 -27.82 3.24 28.52
N PRO A 404 -28.93 3.00 29.26
CA PRO A 404 -29.08 1.79 30.08
C PRO A 404 -29.31 0.52 29.25
N GLU A 405 -29.76 0.66 28.00
CA GLU A 405 -30.16 -0.48 27.17
C GLU A 405 -29.01 -1.01 26.31
N GLU A 406 -29.20 -2.20 25.76
CA GLU A 406 -28.25 -2.84 24.85
C GLU A 406 -28.04 -1.99 23.59
N ASN A 407 -26.79 -1.92 23.13
CA ASN A 407 -26.37 -1.16 21.94
C ASN A 407 -26.53 0.36 22.04
N GLN A 408 -26.70 0.90 23.25
CA GLN A 408 -26.60 2.32 23.52
C GLN A 408 -25.19 2.70 23.97
N TYR A 409 -24.81 3.95 23.74
CA TYR A 409 -23.51 4.48 24.15
C TYR A 409 -23.60 5.97 24.46
N ILE A 410 -22.61 6.44 25.23
CA ILE A 410 -22.41 7.85 25.52
C ILE A 410 -21.01 8.27 25.08
N GLU A 411 -20.88 9.53 24.67
CA GLU A 411 -19.57 10.16 24.56
C GLU A 411 -19.05 10.52 25.96
N VAL A 412 -17.78 10.22 26.21
CA VAL A 412 -17.12 10.47 27.49
C VAL A 412 -16.16 11.63 27.33
N ILE A 413 -16.52 12.73 28.01
CA ILE A 413 -15.78 13.98 28.05
C ILE A 413 -15.13 14.08 29.43
N GLY A 414 -13.81 14.25 29.46
CA GLY A 414 -13.08 14.40 30.73
C GLY A 414 -13.20 15.80 31.34
N ASP A 415 -12.68 15.96 32.55
CA ASP A 415 -12.79 17.22 33.32
C ASP A 415 -12.15 18.42 32.58
N SER A 416 -11.16 18.17 31.72
CA SER A 416 -10.54 19.19 30.86
C SER A 416 -11.39 19.63 29.65
N GLY A 417 -12.55 18.99 29.41
CA GLY A 417 -13.39 19.21 28.24
C GLY A 417 -12.97 18.40 27.01
N ASN A 418 -11.92 17.60 27.11
CA ASN A 418 -11.47 16.74 26.01
C ASN A 418 -12.35 15.49 25.88
N VAL A 419 -12.71 15.15 24.63
CA VAL A 419 -13.31 13.85 24.33
C VAL A 419 -12.26 12.76 24.54
N LEU A 420 -12.59 11.75 25.36
CA LEU A 420 -11.74 10.59 25.60
C LEU A 420 -12.12 9.43 24.66
N GLY A 421 -13.42 9.23 24.44
CA GLY A 421 -13.95 8.13 23.66
C GLY A 421 -15.44 7.90 23.93
N LEU A 422 -15.90 6.67 23.72
CA LEU A 422 -17.27 6.24 23.97
C LEU A 422 -17.31 5.17 25.05
N ALA A 423 -18.30 5.22 25.93
CA ALA A 423 -18.69 4.09 26.77
C ALA A 423 -19.90 3.41 26.12
N TYR A 424 -19.76 2.15 25.77
CA TYR A 424 -20.73 1.41 24.96
C TYR A 424 -21.31 0.22 25.76
N ASN A 425 -22.63 0.21 25.93
CA ASN A 425 -23.35 -0.85 26.62
C ASN A 425 -23.69 -2.00 25.65
N VAL A 426 -22.75 -2.92 25.46
CA VAL A 426 -22.87 -3.98 24.44
C VAL A 426 -23.94 -5.02 24.78
N THR A 427 -24.16 -5.32 26.06
CA THR A 427 -24.97 -6.48 26.50
C THR A 427 -26.21 -6.09 27.32
N GLY A 428 -26.58 -4.81 27.35
CA GLY A 428 -27.65 -4.30 28.23
C GLY A 428 -27.30 -4.30 29.73
N SER A 429 -26.02 -4.51 30.06
CA SER A 429 -25.52 -4.44 31.43
C SER A 429 -24.41 -3.40 31.50
N VAL A 430 -24.67 -2.29 32.18
CA VAL A 430 -23.73 -1.16 32.33
C VAL A 430 -22.36 -1.59 32.88
N LYS A 431 -22.33 -2.60 33.76
CA LYS A 431 -21.10 -3.17 34.33
C LYS A 431 -20.22 -3.89 33.31
N ASN A 432 -20.82 -4.33 32.22
CA ASN A 432 -20.16 -5.02 31.10
C ASN A 432 -19.86 -4.10 29.92
N ALA A 433 -20.04 -2.78 30.09
CA ALA A 433 -19.70 -1.82 29.06
C ALA A 433 -18.24 -1.98 28.59
N VAL A 434 -18.02 -1.59 27.34
CA VAL A 434 -16.70 -1.48 26.73
C VAL A 434 -16.43 -0.03 26.37
N TYR A 435 -15.15 0.32 26.32
CA TYR A 435 -14.69 1.69 26.14
C TYR A 435 -13.94 1.78 24.83
N ILE A 436 -14.50 2.54 23.88
CA ILE A 436 -13.97 2.71 22.53
C ILE A 436 -13.22 4.03 22.49
N SER A 437 -11.98 4.02 22.03
CA SER A 437 -11.19 5.25 21.89
C SER A 437 -10.38 5.26 20.60
N VAL A 438 -10.26 6.44 20.00
CA VAL A 438 -9.49 6.61 18.76
C VAL A 438 -8.04 6.18 18.99
N GLY A 439 -7.51 5.37 18.07
CA GLY A 439 -6.09 5.04 18.03
C GLY A 439 -5.35 6.04 17.17
N HIS A 440 -5.50 5.93 15.84
CA HIS A 440 -4.83 6.77 14.86
C HIS A 440 -5.58 6.74 13.51
N LYS A 441 -5.62 7.86 12.77
CA LYS A 441 -6.15 7.98 11.40
C LYS A 441 -7.62 7.57 11.22
N ILE A 442 -8.40 7.66 12.28
CA ILE A 442 -9.83 7.34 12.30
C ILE A 442 -10.54 8.30 13.25
N THR A 443 -11.74 8.72 12.88
CA THR A 443 -12.60 9.54 13.75
C THR A 443 -13.31 8.66 14.78
N LEU A 444 -13.73 9.25 15.91
CA LEU A 444 -14.47 8.50 16.93
C LEU A 444 -15.80 7.96 16.40
N ALA A 445 -16.47 8.71 15.53
CA ALA A 445 -17.71 8.31 14.87
C ALA A 445 -17.48 7.05 14.01
N THR A 446 -16.50 7.09 13.11
CA THR A 446 -16.16 5.95 12.24
C THR A 446 -15.69 4.74 13.05
N ALA A 447 -14.92 4.94 14.12
CA ALA A 447 -14.54 3.85 15.03
C ALA A 447 -15.77 3.19 15.68
N CYS A 448 -16.78 3.97 16.07
CA CYS A 448 -18.03 3.47 16.64
C CYS A 448 -18.82 2.64 15.62
N ASP A 449 -18.97 3.13 14.39
CA ASP A 449 -19.73 2.43 13.35
C ASP A 449 -19.06 1.12 12.94
N LEU A 450 -17.72 1.13 12.80
CA LEU A 450 -16.96 -0.09 12.58
C LEU A 450 -17.12 -1.06 13.74
N PHE A 451 -16.97 -0.60 14.99
CA PHE A 451 -17.18 -1.43 16.17
C PHE A 451 -18.55 -2.10 16.16
N LYS A 452 -19.63 -1.35 15.94
CA LYS A 452 -21.00 -1.90 15.85
C LYS A 452 -21.10 -3.00 14.79
N SER A 453 -20.54 -2.75 13.60
CA SER A 453 -20.63 -3.70 12.48
C SER A 453 -19.94 -5.04 12.73
N VAL A 454 -19.00 -5.11 13.68
CA VAL A 454 -18.16 -6.29 13.92
C VAL A 454 -18.39 -6.93 15.30
N THR A 455 -19.37 -6.42 16.05
CA THR A 455 -19.61 -6.81 17.45
C THR A 455 -20.85 -7.67 17.55
N LYS A 456 -20.67 -8.94 17.96
CA LYS A 456 -21.76 -9.89 18.25
C LYS A 456 -21.89 -10.21 19.74
N TYR A 457 -20.80 -10.00 20.49
CA TYR A 457 -20.71 -10.26 21.93
C TYR A 457 -19.97 -9.09 22.59
N ARG A 458 -19.86 -9.10 23.93
CA ARG A 458 -19.12 -8.08 24.68
C ARG A 458 -17.74 -7.75 24.10
N ASN A 459 -16.97 -8.78 23.73
CA ASN A 459 -15.73 -8.59 22.99
C ASN A 459 -16.05 -8.69 21.50
N CYS A 460 -15.71 -7.66 20.73
CA CYS A 460 -15.94 -7.65 19.29
C CYS A 460 -15.19 -8.78 18.57
N GLU A 461 -15.72 -9.28 17.46
CA GLU A 461 -15.23 -10.50 16.81
C GLU A 461 -13.73 -10.49 16.46
N PRO A 462 -13.15 -9.40 15.91
CA PRO A 462 -11.72 -9.38 15.59
C PRO A 462 -10.82 -9.62 16.80
N ILE A 463 -11.06 -8.88 17.88
CA ILE A 463 -10.31 -9.02 19.14
C ILE A 463 -10.58 -10.39 19.77
N ARG A 464 -11.85 -10.81 19.82
CA ARG A 464 -12.25 -12.09 20.42
C ARG A 464 -11.57 -13.27 19.73
N GLN A 465 -11.47 -13.27 18.41
CA GLN A 465 -10.81 -14.35 17.66
C GLN A 465 -9.29 -14.31 17.83
N ALA A 466 -8.68 -13.13 17.94
CA ALA A 466 -7.25 -13.01 18.24
C ALA A 466 -6.92 -13.56 19.64
N ASP A 467 -7.75 -13.25 20.65
CA ASP A 467 -7.62 -13.79 22.03
C ASP A 467 -7.82 -15.31 22.09
N LEU A 468 -8.81 -15.85 21.36
CA LEU A 468 -8.98 -17.30 21.28
C LEU A 468 -7.79 -18.00 20.63
N LEU A 469 -7.27 -17.44 19.54
CA LEU A 469 -6.12 -17.99 18.83
C LEU A 469 -4.87 -17.94 19.73
N SER A 470 -4.56 -16.80 20.35
CA SER A 470 -3.39 -16.64 21.19
C SER A 470 -3.40 -17.63 22.37
N ARG A 471 -4.57 -17.82 23.01
CA ARG A 471 -4.76 -18.80 24.10
C ARG A 471 -4.64 -20.24 23.66
N GLU A 472 -5.24 -20.60 22.51
CA GLU A 472 -5.12 -21.94 21.94
C GLU A 472 -3.64 -22.30 21.73
N MET A 473 -2.89 -21.35 21.16
CA MET A 473 -1.47 -21.54 20.84
C MET A 473 -0.59 -21.61 22.08
N VAL A 474 -0.84 -20.77 23.09
CA VAL A 474 -0.18 -20.88 24.40
C VAL A 474 -0.43 -22.25 25.05
N GLY A 475 -1.65 -22.80 24.90
CA GLY A 475 -2.00 -24.12 25.39
C GLY A 475 -1.12 -25.25 24.82
N LYS A 476 -0.56 -25.07 23.61
CA LYS A 476 0.35 -26.05 22.97
C LYS A 476 1.76 -26.08 23.57
N PHE A 477 2.11 -25.12 24.43
CA PHE A 477 3.38 -25.13 25.16
C PHE A 477 3.37 -25.98 26.44
N SER A 478 2.18 -26.43 26.84
CA SER A 478 1.91 -27.15 28.10
C SER A 478 2.26 -28.63 28.01
#